data_AF-A0AAW6VDQ3-F1
#
_entry.id   AF-A0AAW6VDQ3-F1
#
_cell.length_a   1.000
_cell.length_b   1.000
_cell.length_c   1.000
_cell.angle_alpha   90.00
_cell.angle_beta   90.00
_cell.angle_gamma   90.00
#
_symmetry.space_group_name_H-M   'P 1'
#
loop_
_entity.id
_entity.type
_entity.pdbx_description
1 polymer ?
#
loop_
_entity_poly.entity_id
_entity_poly.type
_entity_poly.pdbx_seq_one_letter_code
_entity_poly.pdbx_strand_id
1 'polypeptide(L)'
;LLAWLTDQTQLTFLLPDGADYTDTPIPNFTSAGTGYQLLDNAGRAFSVPDFIWHQQPDGAIFVGRHAHSRWADKAVELDPAFSARQAGNTITLAPIPAMRPGAIVNGKRVERVRLKGDEMTLTTATPGKPVKSPERRKMEGEFPELADKMHLPKFGRVEAISDQAAAGQLNDPF
;
A
#
# COMPACT_ATOMS: atom_id res chain seq x y z
N LEU A 1 -1.84 21.14 2.21
CA LEU A 1 -0.65 20.44 1.67
C LEU A 1 -0.49 20.63 0.17
N LEU A 2 -1.43 20.14 -0.65
CA LEU A 2 -1.28 20.16 -2.11
C LEU A 2 -1.24 21.57 -2.70
N ALA A 3 -2.05 22.51 -2.18
CA ALA A 3 -1.96 23.93 -2.59
C ALA A 3 -0.55 24.51 -2.40
N TRP A 4 0.10 24.21 -1.27
CA TRP A 4 1.49 24.63 -1.03
C TRP A 4 2.46 23.98 -2.04
N LEU A 5 2.28 22.69 -2.37
CA LEU A 5 3.09 22.04 -3.41
C LEU A 5 2.87 22.68 -4.78
N THR A 6 1.64 23.04 -5.13
CA THR A 6 1.32 23.80 -6.35
C THR A 6 2.11 25.10 -6.38
N ASP A 7 2.12 25.87 -5.30
CA ASP A 7 2.86 27.14 -5.25
C ASP A 7 4.37 26.94 -5.45
N GLN A 8 4.95 25.90 -4.83
CA GLN A 8 6.38 25.62 -4.93
C GLN A 8 6.83 25.06 -6.28
N THR A 9 5.97 24.29 -6.95
CA THR A 9 6.36 23.50 -8.14
C THR A 9 5.68 23.94 -9.42
N GLN A 10 4.63 24.76 -9.33
CA GLN A 10 3.72 25.12 -10.42
C GLN A 10 3.02 23.91 -11.06
N LEU A 11 3.02 22.75 -10.39
CA LEU A 11 2.30 21.55 -10.81
C LEU A 11 0.85 21.60 -10.32
N THR A 12 -0.07 21.13 -11.16
CA THR A 12 -1.49 21.01 -10.78
C THR A 12 -1.73 19.67 -10.09
N PHE A 13 -2.26 19.71 -8.88
CA PHE A 13 -2.66 18.52 -8.12
C PHE A 13 -4.18 18.40 -8.06
N LEU A 14 -4.69 17.18 -8.23
CA LEU A 14 -6.10 16.87 -8.21
C LEU A 14 -6.43 15.94 -7.06
N LEU A 15 -7.46 16.31 -6.30
CA LEU A 15 -8.07 15.49 -5.26
C LEU A 15 -9.34 14.83 -5.84
N PRO A 16 -9.74 13.67 -5.31
CA PRO A 16 -11.02 13.08 -5.67
C PRO A 16 -12.19 13.87 -5.08
N ASP A 17 -13.27 13.97 -5.85
CA ASP A 17 -14.48 14.67 -5.43
C ASP A 17 -15.22 13.89 -4.33
N GLY A 18 -15.67 14.61 -3.29
CA GLY A 18 -16.57 14.07 -2.26
C GLY A 18 -15.96 13.01 -1.31
N ALA A 19 -14.63 12.98 -1.17
CA ALA A 19 -13.95 12.04 -0.28
C ALA A 19 -13.60 12.68 1.07
N ASP A 20 -14.21 12.26 2.17
CA ASP A 20 -14.08 12.90 3.50
C ASP A 20 -12.64 13.21 3.97
N TYR A 21 -11.66 12.37 3.58
CA TYR A 21 -10.27 12.57 3.96
C TYR A 21 -9.61 13.79 3.29
N THR A 22 -10.20 14.36 2.24
CA THR A 22 -9.67 15.55 1.55
C THR A 22 -9.84 16.81 2.38
N ASP A 23 -10.91 16.85 3.18
CA ASP A 23 -11.29 18.01 3.98
C ASP A 23 -10.99 17.82 5.47
N THR A 24 -10.49 16.65 5.87
CA THR A 24 -10.12 16.35 7.25
C THR A 24 -8.74 16.92 7.58
N PRO A 25 -8.62 17.94 8.47
CA PRO A 25 -7.33 18.48 8.86
C PRO A 25 -6.57 17.50 9.77
N ILE A 26 -5.25 17.54 9.71
CA ILE A 26 -4.36 16.83 10.64
C ILE A 26 -3.59 17.85 11.50
N PRO A 27 -3.24 17.51 12.76
CA PRO A 27 -2.66 18.48 13.70
C PRO A 27 -1.35 19.12 13.23
N ASN A 28 -0.48 18.34 12.59
CA ASN A 28 0.78 18.81 12.03
C ASN A 28 1.29 17.83 10.98
N PHE A 29 1.93 18.35 9.93
CA PHE A 29 2.65 17.54 8.95
C PHE A 29 3.92 18.26 8.52
N THR A 30 5.06 17.66 8.84
CA THR A 30 6.38 18.13 8.45
C THR A 30 7.05 17.09 7.56
N SER A 31 7.80 17.57 6.57
CA SER A 31 8.57 16.71 5.67
C SER A 31 9.97 17.30 5.51
N ALA A 32 10.98 16.44 5.62
CA ALA A 32 12.37 16.76 5.31
C ALA A 32 12.77 15.85 4.14
N GLY A 33 12.87 16.42 2.94
CA GLY A 33 13.08 15.63 1.74
C GLY A 33 12.57 16.28 0.45
N THR A 34 12.36 15.44 -0.55
CA THR A 34 11.81 15.86 -1.86
C THR A 34 10.27 15.83 -1.86
N GLY A 35 9.66 16.49 -2.85
CA GLY A 35 8.21 16.43 -3.06
C GLY A 35 7.68 15.00 -3.21
N TYR A 36 8.48 14.09 -3.78
CA TYR A 36 8.14 12.67 -3.89
C TYR A 36 8.06 12.00 -2.51
N GLN A 37 9.06 12.21 -1.65
CA GLN A 37 9.07 11.66 -0.29
C GLN A 37 7.92 12.24 0.55
N LEU A 38 7.58 13.51 0.33
CA LEU A 38 6.43 14.14 0.95
C LEU A 38 5.13 13.44 0.52
N LEU A 39 4.92 13.24 -0.79
CA LEU A 39 3.73 12.56 -1.31
C LEU A 39 3.64 11.11 -0.82
N ASP A 40 4.74 10.36 -0.85
CA ASP A 40 4.78 8.97 -0.37
C ASP A 40 4.36 8.84 1.10
N ASN A 41 4.64 9.84 1.92
CA ASN A 41 4.25 9.86 3.34
C ASN A 41 2.88 10.50 3.59
N ALA A 42 2.32 11.26 2.64
CA ALA A 42 1.04 11.94 2.81
C ALA A 42 -0.10 10.95 3.06
N GLY A 43 -0.15 9.83 2.33
CA GLY A 43 -1.17 8.79 2.53
C GLY A 43 -1.24 8.30 3.97
N ARG A 44 -0.07 8.07 4.59
CA ARG A 44 0.00 7.67 6.00
C ARG A 44 -0.42 8.80 6.94
N ALA A 45 0.04 10.03 6.69
CA ALA A 45 -0.25 11.17 7.55
C ALA A 45 -1.74 11.51 7.60
N PHE A 46 -2.42 11.47 6.45
CA PHE A 46 -3.86 11.73 6.32
C PHE A 46 -4.72 10.46 6.50
N SER A 47 -4.12 9.33 6.85
CA SER A 47 -4.80 8.03 7.03
C SER A 47 -5.64 7.61 5.80
N VAL A 48 -5.16 7.92 4.61
CA VAL A 48 -5.82 7.56 3.34
C VAL A 48 -5.50 6.11 3.01
N PRO A 49 -6.48 5.19 3.00
CA PRO A 49 -6.21 3.80 2.68
C PRO A 49 -5.88 3.64 1.19
N ASP A 50 -4.95 2.74 0.88
CA ASP A 50 -4.49 2.48 -0.49
C ASP A 50 -4.17 3.77 -1.28
N PHE A 51 -3.38 4.64 -0.64
CA PHE A 51 -2.98 5.92 -1.19
C PHE A 51 -2.05 5.77 -2.38
N ILE A 52 -2.35 6.51 -3.44
CA ILE A 52 -1.55 6.60 -4.67
C ILE A 52 -1.45 8.05 -5.12
N TRP A 53 -0.39 8.33 -5.88
CA TRP A 53 -0.27 9.56 -6.64
C TRP A 53 0.33 9.25 -8.01
N HIS A 54 -0.13 9.93 -9.05
CA HIS A 54 0.33 9.69 -10.42
C HIS A 54 -0.05 10.84 -11.34
N GLN A 55 0.71 11.03 -12.41
CA GLN A 55 0.37 11.97 -13.46
C GLN A 55 -0.75 11.41 -14.34
N GLN A 56 -1.69 12.29 -14.70
CA GLN A 56 -2.79 12.05 -15.62
C GLN A 56 -2.41 12.52 -17.04
N PRO A 57 -3.16 12.10 -18.08
CA PRO A 57 -2.86 12.48 -19.47
C PRO A 57 -2.88 13.98 -19.76
N ASP A 58 -3.61 14.76 -18.96
CA ASP A 58 -3.66 16.23 -19.02
C ASP A 58 -2.47 16.90 -18.31
N GLY A 59 -1.56 16.12 -17.73
CA GLY A 59 -0.38 16.58 -17.02
C GLY A 59 -0.61 16.84 -15.52
N ALA A 60 -1.85 16.84 -15.05
CA ALA A 60 -2.16 17.02 -13.63
C ALA A 60 -1.81 15.77 -12.82
N ILE A 61 -1.55 15.94 -11.52
CA ILE A 61 -1.18 14.84 -10.62
C ILE A 61 -2.37 14.49 -9.74
N PHE A 62 -2.97 13.32 -9.95
CA PHE A 62 -3.95 12.78 -9.01
C PHE A 62 -3.27 12.42 -7.69
N VAL A 63 -3.91 12.73 -6.57
CA VAL A 63 -3.45 12.37 -5.22
C VAL A 63 -4.64 11.89 -4.39
N GLY A 64 -4.63 10.63 -3.96
CA GLY A 64 -5.72 10.09 -3.15
C GLY A 64 -5.74 8.57 -3.08
N ARG A 65 -6.87 8.02 -2.64
CA ARG A 65 -7.11 6.57 -2.61
C ARG A 65 -7.25 6.01 -4.02
N HIS A 66 -6.68 4.83 -4.28
CA HIS A 66 -6.80 4.16 -5.58
C HIS A 66 -8.26 3.97 -6.04
N ALA A 67 -9.16 3.63 -5.11
CA ALA A 67 -10.59 3.45 -5.38
C ALA A 67 -11.28 4.72 -5.93
N HIS A 68 -10.70 5.91 -5.71
CA HIS A 68 -11.22 7.16 -6.26
C HIS A 68 -10.45 7.63 -7.50
N SER A 69 -9.48 6.84 -7.97
CA SER A 69 -8.74 7.14 -9.18
C SER A 69 -9.51 6.71 -10.43
N ARG A 70 -9.13 7.26 -11.58
CA ARG A 70 -9.61 6.87 -12.92
C ARG A 70 -9.49 5.36 -13.21
N TRP A 71 -8.70 4.63 -12.42
CA TRP A 71 -8.30 3.26 -12.67
C TRP A 71 -8.90 2.24 -11.71
N ALA A 72 -9.68 2.68 -10.72
CA ALA A 72 -10.33 1.81 -9.75
C ALA A 72 -11.04 0.63 -10.41
N ASP A 73 -11.80 0.90 -11.47
CA ASP A 73 -12.64 -0.08 -12.17
C ASP A 73 -12.05 -0.56 -13.51
N LYS A 74 -10.73 -0.40 -13.68
CA LYS A 74 -10.02 -0.77 -14.93
C LYS A 74 -9.04 -1.91 -14.69
N ALA A 75 -9.50 -2.95 -13.98
CA ALA A 75 -8.77 -4.19 -13.86
C ALA A 75 -8.65 -4.87 -15.24
N VAL A 76 -7.52 -5.52 -15.48
CA VAL A 76 -7.24 -6.25 -16.71
C VAL A 76 -7.17 -7.73 -16.40
N GLU A 77 -8.02 -8.51 -17.05
CA GLU A 77 -7.93 -9.96 -17.03
C GLU A 77 -7.06 -10.41 -18.21
N LEU A 78 -5.95 -11.06 -17.89
CA LEU A 78 -5.06 -11.71 -18.84
C LEU A 78 -5.33 -13.19 -18.83
N ASP A 79 -5.69 -13.72 -20.01
CA ASP A 79 -5.72 -15.16 -20.24
C ASP A 79 -4.29 -15.72 -20.09
N PRO A 80 -4.09 -16.78 -19.28
CA PRO A 80 -2.80 -17.46 -19.12
C PRO A 80 -2.09 -17.77 -20.45
N ALA A 81 -2.83 -18.01 -21.53
CA ALA A 81 -2.29 -18.27 -22.87
C ALA A 81 -1.44 -17.10 -23.42
N PHE A 82 -1.65 -15.87 -22.95
CA PHE A 82 -0.87 -14.69 -23.35
C PHE A 82 0.43 -14.52 -22.57
N SER A 83 0.64 -15.30 -21.51
CA SER A 83 1.88 -15.27 -20.74
C SER A 83 2.90 -16.21 -21.38
N ALA A 84 3.95 -15.64 -21.98
CA ALA A 84 5.04 -16.43 -22.55
C ALA A 84 5.82 -17.15 -21.44
N ARG A 85 5.95 -16.52 -20.27
CA ARG A 85 6.61 -17.08 -19.08
C ARG A 85 5.98 -16.48 -17.82
N GLN A 86 5.53 -17.31 -16.90
CA GLN A 86 5.10 -16.88 -15.56
C GLN A 86 5.95 -17.56 -14.49
N ALA A 87 6.57 -16.76 -13.63
CA ALA A 87 7.40 -17.23 -12.53
C ALA A 87 7.09 -16.43 -11.25
N GLY A 88 6.37 -17.08 -10.32
CA GLY A 88 5.94 -16.45 -9.06
C GLY A 88 5.13 -15.18 -9.29
N ASN A 89 5.72 -14.04 -8.92
CA ASN A 89 5.14 -12.69 -9.06
C ASN A 89 5.49 -12.01 -10.40
N THR A 90 6.17 -12.70 -11.30
CA THR A 90 6.64 -12.13 -12.56
C THR A 90 5.88 -12.75 -13.72
N ILE A 91 5.36 -11.91 -14.60
CA ILE A 91 4.66 -12.31 -15.83
C ILE A 91 5.37 -11.66 -17.01
N THR A 92 5.82 -12.44 -17.98
CA THR A 92 6.38 -11.94 -19.24
C THR A 92 5.41 -12.22 -20.38
N LEU A 93 5.08 -11.17 -21.13
CA LEU A 93 4.12 -11.17 -22.23
C LEU A 93 4.53 -10.15 -23.31
N ALA A 94 3.81 -10.13 -24.43
CA ALA A 94 3.93 -9.06 -25.41
C ALA A 94 3.49 -7.71 -24.80
N PRO A 95 4.03 -6.55 -25.23
CA PRO A 95 3.66 -5.26 -24.69
C PRO A 95 2.17 -4.95 -24.81
N ILE A 96 1.52 -4.67 -23.68
CA ILE A 96 0.13 -4.21 -23.63
C ILE A 96 0.11 -2.74 -23.18
N PRO A 97 -0.35 -1.78 -24.01
CA PRO A 97 -0.31 -0.36 -23.70
C PRO A 97 -1.04 0.04 -22.40
N ALA A 98 -2.05 -0.73 -21.99
CA ALA A 98 -2.79 -0.49 -20.76
C ALA A 98 -1.99 -0.81 -19.48
N MET A 99 -0.88 -1.56 -19.59
CA MET A 99 -0.08 -1.98 -18.45
C MET A 99 0.78 -0.84 -17.91
N ARG A 100 0.53 -0.50 -16.65
CA ARG A 100 1.23 0.55 -15.91
C ARG A 100 1.48 0.08 -14.47
N PRO A 101 2.50 0.62 -13.77
CA PRO A 101 2.55 0.51 -12.32
C PRO A 101 1.22 0.95 -11.69
N GLY A 102 0.72 0.18 -10.73
CA GLY A 102 -0.56 0.38 -10.07
C GLY A 102 -1.76 -0.32 -10.71
N ALA A 103 -1.69 -0.77 -11.98
CA ALA A 103 -2.78 -1.50 -12.62
C ALA A 103 -3.08 -2.82 -11.89
N ILE A 104 -4.36 -3.23 -11.85
CA ILE A 104 -4.76 -4.53 -11.29
C ILE A 104 -4.85 -5.52 -12.45
N VAL A 105 -4.08 -6.61 -12.35
CA VAL A 105 -4.01 -7.68 -13.35
C VAL A 105 -4.29 -9.01 -12.67
N ASN A 106 -5.33 -9.71 -13.09
CA ASN A 106 -5.78 -10.99 -12.49
C ASN A 106 -5.88 -10.90 -10.95
N GLY A 107 -6.48 -9.81 -10.46
CA GLY A 107 -6.60 -9.50 -9.02
C GLY A 107 -5.30 -9.10 -8.29
N LYS A 108 -4.16 -8.99 -8.99
CA LYS A 108 -2.87 -8.57 -8.39
C LYS A 108 -2.45 -7.20 -8.89
N ARG A 109 -2.02 -6.31 -7.99
CA ARG A 109 -1.50 -5.00 -8.38
C ARG A 109 -0.11 -5.15 -9.03
N VAL A 110 0.09 -4.51 -10.17
CA VAL A 110 1.39 -4.38 -10.84
C VAL A 110 2.23 -3.37 -10.07
N GLU A 111 3.39 -3.79 -9.59
CA GLU A 111 4.35 -2.92 -8.90
C GLU A 111 5.37 -2.32 -9.87
N ARG A 112 5.72 -3.08 -10.91
CA ARG A 112 6.75 -2.70 -11.86
C ARG A 112 6.44 -3.24 -13.24
N VAL A 113 6.65 -2.41 -14.25
CA VAL A 113 6.59 -2.76 -15.67
C VAL A 113 7.99 -2.56 -16.24
N ARG A 114 8.56 -3.58 -16.87
CA ARG A 114 9.83 -3.49 -17.61
C ARG A 114 9.57 -3.83 -19.06
N LEU A 115 9.99 -2.96 -19.97
CA LEU A 115 10.01 -3.22 -21.40
C LEU A 115 11.45 -3.52 -21.83
N LYS A 116 11.64 -4.58 -22.62
CA LYS A 116 12.93 -4.93 -23.22
C LYS A 116 12.69 -5.51 -24.61
N GLY A 117 12.96 -4.71 -25.65
CA GLY A 117 12.60 -5.09 -27.02
C GLY A 117 11.09 -5.32 -27.12
N ASP A 118 10.72 -6.49 -27.61
CA ASP A 118 9.32 -6.90 -27.81
C ASP A 118 8.74 -7.69 -26.62
N GLU A 119 9.43 -7.70 -25.47
CA GLU A 119 8.95 -8.33 -24.24
C GLU A 119 8.62 -7.27 -23.17
N MET A 120 7.47 -7.47 -22.52
CA MET A 120 7.03 -6.77 -21.32
C MET A 120 7.07 -7.73 -20.13
N THR A 121 7.77 -7.35 -19.07
CA THR A 121 7.82 -8.08 -17.80
C THR A 121 7.11 -7.27 -16.71
N LEU A 122 6.02 -7.82 -16.20
CA LEU A 122 5.27 -7.30 -15.06
C LEU A 122 5.77 -7.96 -13.77
N THR A 123 6.03 -7.17 -12.74
CA THR A 123 6.17 -7.66 -11.36
C THR A 123 4.92 -7.28 -10.60
N THR A 124 4.18 -8.26 -10.06
CA THR A 124 2.94 -8.04 -9.31
C THR A 124 3.12 -8.24 -7.81
N ALA A 125 2.31 -7.56 -7.01
CA ALA A 125 2.22 -7.78 -5.58
C ALA A 125 1.71 -9.19 -5.25
N THR A 126 2.21 -9.77 -4.15
CA THR A 126 1.61 -10.96 -3.56
C THR A 126 0.46 -10.52 -2.66
N PRO A 127 -0.79 -10.99 -2.90
CA PRO A 127 -1.90 -10.69 -2.01
C PRO A 127 -1.59 -11.07 -0.55
N GLY A 128 -1.83 -10.15 0.39
CA GLY A 128 -1.65 -10.39 1.82
C GLY A 128 -0.21 -10.36 2.36
N LYS A 129 0.82 -10.10 1.52
CA LYS A 129 2.20 -9.91 1.97
C LYS A 129 2.71 -8.51 1.61
N PRO A 130 3.07 -7.65 2.59
CA PRO A 130 3.63 -6.35 2.29
C PRO A 130 4.96 -6.50 1.54
N VAL A 131 5.21 -5.60 0.59
CA VAL A 131 6.46 -5.55 -0.17
C VAL A 131 7.58 -5.15 0.78
N LYS A 132 8.41 -6.11 1.18
CA LYS A 132 9.58 -5.84 2.03
C LYS A 132 10.67 -5.19 1.19
N SER A 133 11.20 -4.04 1.63
CA SER A 133 12.36 -3.40 1.00
C SER A 133 13.58 -4.33 1.02
N PRO A 134 14.53 -4.19 0.08
CA PRO A 134 15.74 -5.02 0.06
C PRO A 134 16.54 -4.93 1.36
N GLU A 135 16.65 -3.75 1.94
CA GLU A 135 17.32 -3.51 3.22
C GLU A 135 16.60 -4.24 4.36
N ARG A 136 15.26 -4.16 4.41
CA ARG A 136 14.48 -4.90 5.40
C ARG A 136 14.64 -6.40 5.25
N ARG A 137 14.74 -6.92 4.03
CA ARG A 137 14.99 -8.36 3.79
C ARG A 137 16.38 -8.79 4.25
N LYS A 138 17.41 -7.96 4.03
CA LYS A 138 18.76 -8.22 4.56
C LYS A 138 18.75 -8.22 6.08
N MET A 139 18.17 -7.18 6.68
CA MET A 139 18.06 -7.03 8.13
C MET A 139 17.26 -8.18 8.77
N GLU A 140 16.13 -8.58 8.19
CA GLU A 140 15.36 -9.74 8.66
C GLU A 140 16.05 -11.09 8.41
N GLY A 141 16.99 -11.16 7.45
CA GLY A 141 17.83 -12.33 7.23
C GLY A 141 18.97 -12.44 8.25
N GLU A 142 19.55 -11.30 8.65
CA GLU A 142 20.55 -11.20 9.70
C GLU A 142 19.92 -11.37 11.11
N PHE A 143 18.71 -10.86 11.30
CA PHE A 143 17.96 -10.83 12.56
C PHE A 143 16.57 -11.48 12.40
N PRO A 144 16.48 -12.82 12.42
CA PRO A 144 15.22 -13.55 12.22
C PRO A 144 14.13 -13.19 13.25
N GLU A 145 14.50 -12.74 14.44
CA GLU A 145 13.58 -12.25 15.48
C GLU A 145 12.80 -10.99 15.07
N LEU A 146 13.32 -10.21 14.12
CA LEU A 146 12.61 -9.07 13.53
C LEU A 146 11.51 -9.54 12.57
N ALA A 147 11.76 -10.62 11.83
CA ALA A 147 10.78 -11.21 10.92
C ALA A 147 9.59 -11.81 11.69
N ASP A 148 9.88 -12.52 12.79
CA ASP A 148 8.89 -13.22 13.61
C ASP A 148 8.25 -12.33 14.69
N LYS A 149 8.61 -11.04 14.74
CA LYS A 149 8.15 -10.08 15.75
C LYS A 149 8.43 -10.53 17.19
N MET A 150 9.42 -11.40 17.39
CA MET A 150 9.82 -11.92 18.70
C MET A 150 10.47 -10.84 19.58
N HIS A 151 10.90 -9.74 18.97
CA HIS A 151 11.35 -8.52 19.66
C HIS A 151 10.22 -7.72 20.31
N LEU A 152 8.94 -8.01 20.00
CA LEU A 152 7.80 -7.33 20.60
C LEU A 152 7.20 -8.19 21.72
N PRO A 153 6.80 -7.58 22.86
CA PRO A 153 6.08 -8.31 23.91
C PRO A 153 4.75 -8.84 23.38
N LYS A 154 4.46 -10.11 23.66
CA LYS A 154 3.16 -10.72 23.36
C LYS A 154 2.18 -10.34 24.48
N PHE A 155 1.15 -9.56 24.14
CA PHE A 155 0.07 -9.26 25.08
C PHE A 155 -0.91 -10.44 25.12
N GLY A 156 -1.06 -11.07 26.28
CA GLY A 156 -2.12 -12.04 26.51
C GLY A 156 -3.44 -11.32 26.81
N ARG A 157 -4.53 -11.73 26.16
CA ARG A 157 -5.90 -11.30 26.51
C ARG A 157 -6.55 -12.42 27.31
N VAL A 158 -7.11 -12.08 28.47
CA VAL A 158 -7.93 -13.03 29.24
C VAL A 158 -9.24 -13.24 28.48
N GLU A 159 -9.43 -14.42 27.89
CA GLU A 159 -10.62 -14.72 27.08
C GLU A 159 -11.78 -15.29 27.92
N ALA A 160 -11.47 -15.87 29.06
CA ALA A 160 -12.47 -16.32 30.03
C ALA A 160 -11.89 -16.24 31.44
N ILE A 161 -12.69 -15.72 32.36
CA ILE A 161 -12.46 -15.82 33.80
C ILE A 161 -13.34 -16.99 34.25
N SER A 162 -12.73 -18.10 34.64
CA SER A 162 -13.46 -19.31 35.07
C SER A 162 -14.14 -19.15 36.43
N ASP A 163 -13.83 -18.09 37.16
CA ASP A 163 -14.30 -17.85 38.52
C ASP A 163 -14.90 -16.44 38.67
N GLN A 164 -16.18 -16.36 39.00
CA GLN A 164 -16.83 -15.11 39.40
C GLN A 164 -16.80 -15.03 40.93
N ALA A 165 -15.69 -14.55 41.48
CA ALA A 165 -15.62 -14.26 42.90
C ALA A 165 -16.26 -12.91 43.22
N ALA A 166 -17.25 -12.89 44.10
CA ALA A 166 -17.83 -11.66 44.67
C ALA A 166 -17.21 -11.37 46.05
N ALA A 167 -17.12 -10.09 46.43
CA ALA A 167 -16.57 -9.69 47.72
C ALA A 167 -17.35 -10.35 48.87
N GLY A 168 -16.68 -11.22 49.64
CA GLY A 168 -17.27 -11.96 50.76
C GLY A 168 -17.32 -13.48 50.60
N GLN A 169 -16.91 -14.05 49.45
CA GLN A 169 -16.76 -15.50 49.33
C GLN A 169 -15.52 -15.99 50.10
N LEU A 170 -15.75 -16.63 51.24
CA LEU A 170 -14.78 -17.48 51.93
C LEU A 170 -14.73 -18.83 51.21
N ASN A 171 -13.54 -19.20 50.75
CA ASN A 171 -13.29 -20.54 50.22
C ASN A 171 -13.06 -21.50 51.40
N ASP A 172 -14.15 -22.07 51.93
CA ASP A 172 -14.10 -23.08 52.99
C ASP A 172 -14.18 -24.49 52.35
N PRO A 173 -13.20 -25.38 52.60
CA PRO A 173 -13.25 -26.75 52.09
C PRO A 173 -14.05 -27.73 52.96
N PHE A 174 -14.87 -27.27 53.92
CA PHE A 174 -15.76 -28.10 54.75
C PHE A 174 -17.25 -27.84 54.50
#